data_AF-A0A7Z1ENY5-F1
#
_entry.id   AF-A0A7Z1ENY5-F1
#
_cell.length_a   1.000
_cell.length_b   1.000
_cell.length_c   1.000
_cell.angle_alpha   90.00
_cell.angle_beta   90.00
_cell.angle_gamma   90.00
#
_symmetry.space_group_name_H-M   'P 1'
#
loop_
_entity.id
_entity.type
_entity.pdbx_description
1 polymer ?
#
loop_
_entity_poly.entity_id
_entity_poly.type
_entity_poly.pdbx_seq_one_letter_code
_entity_poly.pdbx_strand_id
1 'polypeptide(L)'
;MNHKDWDLVNRRLVAKMLSELEYEQVFHAESQGDDRYCINLPGAQWRFIAERGIWGWLWIDAQTLRCADEPVLAQTLLMQLKQVLSMSDATVAEHMQDLYATLLGDLQLLKARRGLSASDLINLNADRLQCLLSGHPKFVFNKGRRGWGKEALERYAPEYANTFRLHWLAVKREHMIWRCDNEMDIHQLLTAAMDPQEFARFSQVWQENGLDHNWLPLPVHPWQWQQKIATDFIADFAEGRMVSLGEFGDQWLAQQSLRTLTNASRRGGLDIKLPLTIYNTSCYRGIPGRYIAAGPLASRWLQQVFATDATLVQSGAVILGEPAAGYVSHEGYAALARAPYRYQEMLGVIWRENPCRWLKPDESPVLMATLMECDENNQPLAGAYIDRSGLDAETWLTQLFRVVVVPLYHLLCRYGVALIAHGQNITLAMKEGVPQRVLLKDFQGDMRLVKEEFPEMDSLPQEVRDVTSRLSADYLIHDLQTGHFVTVLRFISPLMVRLGVPERRFYQLLAAVLSDYMKKHPQMSERFALFSLFRPQIIRVVLNPVKLTWPDLDGGSRMLPNYLEDLQNPLWLVTQEYES
;
A
#
# COMPACT_ATOMS: atom_id res chain seq x y z
N MET A 1 12.51 -17.84 21.15
CA MET A 1 11.08 -17.47 21.03
C MET A 1 10.40 -17.86 22.33
N ASN A 2 9.61 -16.98 22.96
CA ASN A 2 8.80 -17.33 24.12
C ASN A 2 7.49 -17.97 23.64
N HIS A 3 7.09 -19.10 24.24
CA HIS A 3 5.85 -19.82 23.94
C HIS A 3 4.61 -18.90 23.96
N LYS A 4 4.55 -17.94 24.89
CA LYS A 4 3.43 -16.99 25.00
C LYS A 4 3.29 -16.08 23.77
N ASP A 5 4.40 -15.55 23.28
CA ASP A 5 4.41 -14.65 22.12
C ASP A 5 4.06 -15.43 20.84
N TRP A 6 4.54 -16.67 20.72
CA TRP A 6 4.23 -17.56 19.60
C TRP A 6 2.73 -17.92 19.52
N ASP A 7 2.10 -18.27 20.64
CA ASP A 7 0.66 -18.55 20.69
C ASP A 7 -0.16 -17.30 20.32
N LEU A 8 0.22 -16.13 20.84
CA LEU A 8 -0.48 -14.87 20.56
C LEU A 8 -0.45 -14.50 19.07
N VAL A 9 0.70 -14.57 18.41
CA VAL A 9 0.79 -14.24 16.97
C VAL A 9 0.04 -15.26 16.11
N ASN A 10 0.05 -16.54 16.47
CA ASN A 10 -0.71 -17.57 15.75
C ASN A 10 -2.22 -17.34 15.88
N ARG A 11 -2.72 -17.08 17.09
CA ARG A 11 -4.14 -16.79 17.32
C ARG A 11 -4.62 -15.58 16.53
N ARG A 12 -3.83 -14.49 16.50
CA ARG A 12 -4.13 -13.28 15.72
C ARG A 12 -4.17 -13.57 14.22
N LEU A 13 -3.20 -14.34 13.71
CA LEU A 13 -3.17 -14.70 12.30
C LEU A 13 -4.35 -15.63 11.91
N VAL A 14 -4.70 -16.60 12.76
CA VAL A 14 -5.86 -17.48 12.56
C VAL A 14 -7.17 -16.68 12.56
N ALA A 15 -7.36 -15.75 13.51
CA ALA A 15 -8.52 -14.87 13.54
C ALA A 15 -8.63 -14.03 12.26
N LYS A 16 -7.51 -13.48 11.78
CA LYS A 16 -7.44 -12.74 10.51
C LYS A 16 -7.81 -13.63 9.31
N MET A 17 -7.27 -14.84 9.25
CA MET A 17 -7.54 -15.80 8.17
C MET A 17 -9.02 -16.17 8.13
N LEU A 18 -9.59 -16.60 9.26
CA LEU A 18 -11.00 -16.99 9.32
C LEU A 18 -11.92 -15.83 8.97
N SER A 19 -11.67 -14.63 9.52
CA SER A 19 -12.53 -13.46 9.28
C SER A 19 -12.48 -12.95 7.84
N GLU A 20 -11.29 -12.85 7.22
CA GLU A 20 -11.20 -12.38 5.82
C GLU A 20 -11.66 -13.43 4.81
N LEU A 21 -11.42 -14.73 5.05
CA LEU A 21 -11.88 -15.79 4.15
C LEU A 21 -13.40 -16.04 4.27
N GLU A 22 -13.99 -15.85 5.46
CA GLU A 22 -15.45 -15.86 5.65
C GLU A 22 -16.10 -14.67 4.95
N TYR A 23 -15.53 -13.47 5.09
CA TYR A 23 -15.97 -12.29 4.36
C TYR A 23 -15.88 -12.49 2.84
N GLU A 24 -14.82 -13.14 2.35
CA GLU A 24 -14.64 -13.50 0.94
C GLU A 24 -15.42 -14.76 0.50
N GLN A 25 -16.31 -15.27 1.35
CA GLN A 25 -17.22 -16.39 1.07
C GLN A 25 -16.54 -17.70 0.67
N VAL A 26 -15.34 -17.97 1.21
CA VAL A 26 -14.72 -19.31 1.10
C VAL A 26 -15.50 -20.35 1.89
N PHE A 27 -16.05 -19.92 3.02
CA PHE A 27 -16.92 -20.66 3.91
C PHE A 27 -17.79 -19.67 4.68
N HIS A 28 -18.78 -20.17 5.42
CA HIS A 28 -19.69 -19.36 6.23
C HIS A 28 -19.56 -19.72 7.70
N ALA A 29 -19.62 -18.70 8.57
CA ALA A 29 -19.71 -18.93 10.00
C ALA A 29 -21.18 -19.17 10.42
N GLU A 30 -21.44 -20.31 11.04
CA GLU A 30 -22.73 -20.65 11.62
C GLU A 30 -22.85 -20.03 13.01
N SER A 31 -23.91 -19.24 13.25
CA SER A 31 -24.20 -18.72 14.59
C SER A 31 -24.66 -19.86 15.50
N GLN A 32 -24.16 -19.88 16.72
CA GLN A 32 -24.52 -20.84 17.77
C GLN A 32 -25.32 -20.17 18.91
N GLY A 33 -25.74 -18.91 18.72
CA GLY A 33 -26.30 -18.05 19.78
C GLY A 33 -25.23 -17.37 20.64
N ASP A 34 -25.62 -16.32 21.39
CA ASP A 34 -24.75 -15.60 22.34
C ASP A 34 -23.39 -15.16 21.78
N ASP A 35 -23.36 -14.56 20.59
CA ASP A 35 -22.15 -14.11 19.86
C ASP A 35 -21.12 -15.22 19.57
N ARG A 36 -21.51 -16.48 19.73
CA ARG A 36 -20.67 -17.64 19.40
C ARG A 36 -20.89 -18.06 17.97
N TYR A 37 -19.78 -18.35 17.31
CA TYR A 37 -19.75 -18.78 15.92
C TYR A 37 -18.94 -20.06 15.76
N CYS A 38 -19.27 -20.78 14.71
CA CYS A 38 -18.61 -22.00 14.31
C CYS A 38 -18.32 -21.99 12.81
N ILE A 39 -17.09 -22.33 12.41
CA ILE A 39 -16.72 -22.56 11.02
C ILE A 39 -16.34 -24.04 10.88
N ASN A 40 -17.09 -24.75 10.04
CA ASN A 40 -16.87 -26.16 9.75
C ASN A 40 -15.96 -26.29 8.51
N LEU A 41 -14.82 -26.98 8.67
CA LEU A 41 -13.90 -27.34 7.58
C LEU A 41 -13.81 -28.87 7.49
N PRO A 42 -13.34 -29.45 6.36
CA PRO A 42 -13.12 -30.89 6.27
C PRO A 42 -12.20 -31.39 7.40
N GLY A 43 -12.75 -32.19 8.32
CA GLY A 43 -12.01 -32.78 9.44
C GLY A 43 -11.69 -31.83 10.60
N ALA A 44 -12.21 -30.60 10.62
CA ALA A 44 -11.93 -29.62 11.68
C ALA A 44 -13.11 -28.68 11.94
N GLN A 45 -13.23 -28.22 13.19
CA GLN A 45 -14.25 -27.25 13.58
C GLN A 45 -13.61 -26.12 14.40
N TRP A 46 -13.70 -24.89 13.88
CA TRP A 46 -13.23 -23.69 14.56
C TRP A 46 -14.37 -23.00 15.29
N ARG A 47 -14.23 -22.83 16.60
CA ARG A 47 -15.21 -22.15 17.46
C ARG A 47 -14.59 -20.90 18.06
N PHE A 48 -15.36 -19.82 18.11
CA PHE A 48 -14.91 -18.52 18.60
C PHE A 48 -16.09 -17.62 18.95
N ILE A 49 -15.82 -16.54 19.66
CA ILE A 49 -16.73 -15.41 19.86
C ILE A 49 -16.37 -14.33 18.85
N ALA A 50 -17.38 -13.74 18.23
CA ALA A 50 -17.21 -12.66 17.28
C ALA A 50 -18.42 -11.73 17.25
N GLU A 51 -18.19 -10.49 16.86
CA GLU A 51 -19.25 -9.56 16.45
C GLU A 51 -19.21 -9.41 14.93
N ARG A 52 -20.36 -9.33 14.27
CA ARG A 52 -20.43 -9.07 12.82
C ARG A 52 -20.70 -7.59 12.58
N GLY A 53 -19.73 -6.89 12.00
CA GLY A 53 -19.86 -5.47 11.67
C GLY A 53 -20.79 -5.20 10.49
N ILE A 54 -21.03 -3.92 10.19
CA ILE A 54 -21.92 -3.40 9.15
C ILE A 54 -21.56 -3.85 7.74
N TRP A 55 -20.29 -4.17 7.50
CA TRP A 55 -19.81 -4.75 6.24
C TRP A 55 -20.06 -6.26 6.13
N GLY A 56 -20.64 -6.90 7.15
CA GLY A 56 -20.73 -8.35 7.23
C GLY A 56 -19.40 -9.03 7.55
N TRP A 57 -18.36 -8.31 7.98
CA TRP A 57 -17.07 -8.88 8.39
C TRP A 57 -17.07 -9.21 9.89
N LEU A 58 -16.46 -10.35 10.27
CA LEU A 58 -16.41 -10.82 11.66
C LEU A 58 -15.21 -10.24 12.43
N TRP A 59 -15.48 -9.65 13.58
CA TRP A 59 -14.48 -9.22 14.56
C TRP A 59 -14.25 -10.36 15.56
N ILE A 60 -13.37 -11.28 15.18
CA ILE A 60 -13.09 -12.48 15.97
C ILE A 60 -12.21 -12.14 17.17
N ASP A 61 -12.63 -12.49 18.39
CA ASP A 61 -11.75 -12.48 19.57
C ASP A 61 -10.78 -13.67 19.49
N ALA A 62 -9.53 -13.36 19.16
CA ALA A 62 -8.47 -14.34 18.99
C ALA A 62 -8.20 -15.21 20.25
N GLN A 63 -8.52 -14.73 21.46
CA GLN A 63 -8.33 -15.51 22.69
C GLN A 63 -9.35 -16.65 22.83
N THR A 64 -10.51 -16.50 22.20
CA THR A 64 -11.62 -17.46 22.28
C THR A 64 -11.50 -18.59 21.25
N LEU A 65 -10.61 -18.46 20.26
CA LEU A 65 -10.39 -19.47 19.22
C LEU A 65 -10.06 -20.85 19.80
N ARG A 66 -10.80 -21.86 19.36
CA ARG A 66 -10.56 -23.28 19.65
C ARG A 66 -10.79 -24.12 18.38
N CYS A 67 -9.99 -25.17 18.22
CA CYS A 67 -10.16 -26.19 17.17
C CYS A 67 -10.08 -27.57 17.83
N ALA A 68 -11.20 -28.04 18.40
CA ALA A 68 -11.20 -29.18 19.32
C ALA A 68 -10.08 -29.05 20.39
N ASP A 69 -9.25 -30.09 20.54
CA ASP A 69 -8.09 -30.12 21.45
C ASP A 69 -6.76 -29.73 20.77
N GLU A 70 -6.78 -29.35 19.48
CA GLU A 70 -5.58 -28.96 18.76
C GLU A 70 -5.10 -27.56 19.17
N PRO A 71 -3.76 -27.33 19.22
CA PRO A 71 -3.23 -25.99 19.43
C PRO A 71 -3.62 -25.06 18.28
N VAL A 72 -3.96 -23.82 18.60
CA VAL A 72 -4.32 -22.80 17.59
C VAL A 72 -3.07 -22.35 16.85
N LEU A 73 -2.81 -22.97 15.71
CA LEU A 73 -1.67 -22.65 14.84
C LEU A 73 -2.16 -22.25 13.44
N ALA A 74 -1.58 -21.18 12.90
CA ALA A 74 -1.88 -20.76 11.53
C ALA A 74 -1.49 -21.83 10.49
N GLN A 75 -0.41 -22.57 10.78
CA GLN A 75 0.02 -23.71 9.96
C GLN A 75 -1.08 -24.77 9.85
N THR A 76 -1.73 -25.12 10.97
CA THR A 76 -2.80 -26.10 11.01
C THR A 76 -3.99 -25.65 10.16
N LEU A 77 -4.41 -24.39 10.29
CA LEU A 77 -5.47 -23.84 9.45
C LEU A 77 -5.09 -23.86 7.96
N LEU A 78 -3.86 -23.48 7.59
CA LEU A 78 -3.41 -23.54 6.19
C LEU A 78 -3.49 -24.96 5.61
N MET A 79 -3.16 -25.99 6.40
CA MET A 79 -3.29 -27.39 5.99
C MET A 79 -4.75 -27.80 5.79
N GLN A 80 -5.67 -27.34 6.64
CA GLN A 80 -7.11 -27.58 6.48
C GLN A 80 -7.68 -26.86 5.24
N LEU A 81 -7.17 -25.67 4.92
CA LEU A 81 -7.57 -24.91 3.72
C LEU A 81 -7.10 -25.55 2.41
N LYS A 82 -6.11 -26.44 2.45
CA LYS A 82 -5.61 -27.13 1.24
C LYS A 82 -6.73 -27.80 0.47
N GLN A 83 -7.58 -28.56 1.15
CA GLN A 83 -8.71 -29.25 0.51
C GLN A 83 -9.79 -28.26 0.07
N VAL A 84 -10.07 -27.24 0.87
CA VAL A 84 -11.11 -26.22 0.60
C VAL A 84 -10.78 -25.43 -0.67
N LEU A 85 -9.53 -25.02 -0.84
CA LEU A 85 -9.08 -24.21 -1.96
C LEU A 85 -8.43 -25.01 -3.09
N SER A 86 -8.43 -26.35 -3.00
CA SER A 86 -7.80 -27.25 -3.98
C SER A 86 -6.33 -26.89 -4.27
N MET A 87 -5.57 -26.53 -3.23
CA MET A 87 -4.15 -26.15 -3.39
C MET A 87 -3.26 -27.37 -3.61
N SER A 88 -2.30 -27.24 -4.53
CA SER A 88 -1.25 -28.25 -4.73
C SER A 88 -0.26 -28.29 -3.56
N ASP A 89 0.47 -29.38 -3.40
CA ASP A 89 1.53 -29.50 -2.37
C ASP A 89 2.59 -28.39 -2.51
N ALA A 90 2.98 -28.06 -3.75
CA ALA A 90 3.94 -26.99 -4.03
C ALA A 90 3.39 -25.63 -3.60
N THR A 91 2.13 -25.34 -3.93
CA THR A 91 1.43 -24.10 -3.53
C THR A 91 1.34 -23.98 -2.01
N VAL A 92 1.02 -25.06 -1.30
CA VAL A 92 0.98 -25.04 0.18
C VAL A 92 2.37 -24.82 0.77
N ALA A 93 3.41 -25.49 0.26
CA ALA A 93 4.79 -25.31 0.71
C ALA A 93 5.28 -23.86 0.50
N GLU A 94 4.87 -23.26 -0.61
CA GLU A 94 5.07 -21.85 -0.90
C GLU A 94 4.36 -20.95 0.14
N HIS A 95 3.06 -21.15 0.38
CA HIS A 95 2.33 -20.37 1.39
C HIS A 95 2.84 -20.59 2.81
N MET A 96 3.44 -21.74 3.13
CA MET A 96 4.12 -21.95 4.41
C MET A 96 5.27 -20.95 4.61
N GLN A 97 6.05 -20.66 3.57
CA GLN A 97 7.12 -19.65 3.66
C GLN A 97 6.54 -18.26 3.93
N ASP A 98 5.46 -17.89 3.24
CA ASP A 98 4.80 -16.59 3.42
C ASP A 98 4.17 -16.46 4.80
N LEU A 99 3.56 -17.54 5.29
CA LEU A 99 3.01 -17.66 6.63
C LEU A 99 4.10 -17.48 7.69
N TYR A 100 5.21 -18.20 7.61
CA TYR A 100 6.30 -18.08 8.58
C TYR A 100 7.01 -16.73 8.51
N ALA A 101 7.20 -16.16 7.33
CA ALA A 101 7.71 -14.80 7.18
C ALA A 101 6.78 -13.77 7.85
N THR A 102 5.46 -13.99 7.75
CA THR A 102 4.46 -13.17 8.45
C THR A 102 4.54 -13.32 9.96
N LEU A 103 4.60 -14.53 10.49
CA LEU A 103 4.76 -14.76 11.92
C LEU A 103 6.08 -14.20 12.48
N LEU A 104 7.19 -14.28 11.72
CA LEU A 104 8.47 -13.68 12.11
C LEU A 104 8.35 -12.15 12.22
N GLY A 105 7.74 -11.51 11.22
CA GLY A 105 7.48 -10.07 11.26
C GLY A 105 6.55 -9.68 12.41
N ASP A 106 5.50 -10.45 12.68
CA ASP A 106 4.56 -10.19 13.77
C ASP A 106 5.22 -10.34 15.16
N LEU A 107 6.11 -11.32 15.33
CA LEU A 107 6.93 -11.45 16.54
C LEU A 107 7.86 -10.25 16.74
N GLN A 108 8.48 -9.76 15.66
CA GLN A 108 9.33 -8.58 15.72
C GLN A 108 8.52 -7.34 16.12
N LEU A 109 7.34 -7.12 15.53
CA LEU A 109 6.44 -6.02 15.88
C LEU A 109 5.98 -6.11 17.33
N LEU A 110 5.59 -7.30 17.79
CA LEU A 110 5.18 -7.54 19.17
C LEU A 110 6.30 -7.19 20.16
N LYS A 111 7.55 -7.57 19.84
CA LYS A 111 8.72 -7.23 20.64
C LYS A 111 9.00 -5.72 20.64
N ALA A 112 8.97 -5.10 19.47
CA ALA A 112 9.32 -3.69 19.31
C ALA A 112 8.26 -2.72 19.89
N ARG A 113 7.01 -3.16 20.03
CA ARG A 113 5.89 -2.37 20.56
C ARG A 113 5.56 -2.65 22.03
N ARG A 114 6.26 -3.58 22.68
CA ARG A 114 5.98 -3.99 24.06
C ARG A 114 6.13 -2.80 25.01
N GLY A 115 5.14 -2.61 25.88
CA GLY A 115 5.09 -1.53 26.86
C GLY A 115 4.82 -0.14 26.29
N LEU A 116 4.59 -0.01 24.97
CA LEU A 116 4.26 1.28 24.35
C LEU A 116 2.74 1.42 24.27
N SER A 117 2.21 2.47 24.90
CA SER A 117 0.80 2.83 24.79
C SER A 117 0.47 3.41 23.41
N ALA A 118 -0.82 3.55 23.10
CA ALA A 118 -1.27 4.27 21.91
C ALA A 118 -0.69 5.70 21.85
N SER A 119 -0.60 6.38 23.00
CA SER A 119 0.00 7.71 23.11
C SER A 119 1.51 7.71 22.85
N ASP A 120 2.24 6.70 23.32
CA ASP A 120 3.67 6.58 23.04
C ASP A 120 3.93 6.33 21.55
N LEU A 121 3.11 5.48 20.92
CA LEU A 121 3.24 5.13 19.51
C LEU A 121 3.05 6.34 18.60
N ILE A 122 2.04 7.19 18.85
CA ILE A 122 1.81 8.42 18.06
C ILE A 122 2.89 9.50 18.28
N ASN A 123 3.73 9.35 19.31
CA ASN A 123 4.87 10.23 19.61
C ASN A 123 6.20 9.75 19.02
N LEU A 124 6.24 8.56 18.43
CA LEU A 124 7.42 8.09 17.73
C LEU A 124 7.72 8.98 16.52
N ASN A 125 9.00 8.98 16.11
CA ASN A 125 9.38 9.50 14.80
C ASN A 125 8.53 8.84 13.70
N ALA A 126 8.05 9.65 12.74
CA ALA A 126 7.13 9.22 11.68
C ALA A 126 7.60 7.97 10.90
N ASP A 127 8.89 7.92 10.55
CA ASP A 127 9.46 6.79 9.82
C ASP A 127 9.49 5.53 10.68
N ARG A 128 9.81 5.67 11.98
CA ARG A 128 9.75 4.57 12.95
C ARG A 128 8.31 4.08 13.18
N LEU A 129 7.34 4.97 13.32
CA LEU A 129 5.93 4.59 13.46
C LEU A 129 5.46 3.82 12.22
N GLN A 130 5.82 4.29 11.03
CA GLN A 130 5.52 3.61 9.77
C GLN A 130 6.12 2.19 9.72
N CYS A 131 7.34 1.99 10.20
CA CYS A 131 7.95 0.66 10.30
C CYS A 131 7.18 -0.29 11.23
N LEU A 132 6.54 0.23 12.29
CA LEU A 132 5.86 -0.58 13.31
C LEU A 132 4.39 -0.92 12.98
N LEU A 133 3.91 -0.55 11.79
CA LEU A 133 2.57 -0.92 11.32
C LEU A 133 2.46 -2.42 11.01
N SER A 134 1.25 -2.95 11.21
CA SER A 134 0.93 -4.38 11.07
C SER A 134 0.93 -4.88 9.61
N GLY A 135 1.05 -3.97 8.63
CA GLY A 135 1.04 -4.27 7.20
C GLY A 135 -0.37 -4.26 6.59
N HIS A 136 -0.54 -4.87 5.42
CA HIS A 136 -1.82 -4.85 4.71
C HIS A 136 -2.94 -5.54 5.51
N PRO A 137 -4.11 -4.90 5.72
CA PRO A 137 -5.15 -5.44 6.61
C PRO A 137 -5.89 -6.64 6.00
N LYS A 138 -6.10 -6.65 4.68
CA LYS A 138 -6.85 -7.72 3.96
C LYS A 138 -6.07 -9.01 3.65
N PHE A 139 -4.83 -8.92 3.15
CA PHE A 139 -4.04 -10.13 2.82
C PHE A 139 -3.62 -10.87 4.09
N VAL A 140 -3.91 -12.17 4.17
CA VAL A 140 -3.61 -12.97 5.37
C VAL A 140 -2.11 -13.06 5.65
N PHE A 141 -1.29 -13.38 4.64
CA PHE A 141 0.17 -13.42 4.72
C PHE A 141 0.79 -12.12 4.20
N ASN A 142 0.52 -11.01 4.91
CA ASN A 142 0.86 -9.65 4.43
C ASN A 142 2.35 -9.29 4.48
N LYS A 143 3.20 -10.17 5.01
CA LYS A 143 4.67 -10.00 5.04
C LYS A 143 5.39 -11.16 4.35
N GLY A 144 4.64 -12.00 3.63
CA GLY A 144 5.17 -13.01 2.72
C GLY A 144 5.88 -12.34 1.54
N ARG A 145 7.14 -12.73 1.30
CA ARG A 145 8.04 -12.12 0.32
C ARG A 145 8.81 -13.24 -0.35
N ARG A 146 8.21 -13.83 -1.39
CA ARG A 146 8.79 -14.98 -2.10
C ARG A 146 10.21 -14.65 -2.56
N GLY A 147 11.16 -15.49 -2.15
CA GLY A 147 12.59 -15.29 -2.42
C GLY A 147 13.38 -14.68 -1.26
N TRP A 148 12.75 -14.29 -0.15
CA TRP A 148 13.44 -13.79 1.04
C TRP A 148 13.47 -14.83 2.15
N GLY A 149 14.68 -15.25 2.53
CA GLY A 149 14.94 -15.90 3.80
C GLY A 149 15.00 -14.91 4.97
N LYS A 150 15.23 -15.41 6.18
CA LYS A 150 15.29 -14.62 7.42
C LYS A 150 16.28 -13.44 7.35
N GLU A 151 17.48 -13.66 6.81
CA GLU A 151 18.50 -12.60 6.71
C GLU A 151 18.05 -11.44 5.81
N ALA A 152 17.38 -11.73 4.69
CA ALA A 152 16.84 -10.71 3.80
C ALA A 152 15.66 -9.96 4.45
N LEU A 153 14.80 -10.68 5.18
CA LEU A 153 13.71 -10.07 5.96
C LEU A 153 14.28 -9.10 7.00
N GLU A 154 15.24 -9.53 7.82
CA GLU A 154 15.81 -8.69 8.86
C GLU A 154 16.52 -7.46 8.28
N ARG A 155 17.27 -7.60 7.19
CA ARG A 155 17.99 -6.47 6.59
C ARG A 155 17.10 -5.45 5.89
N TYR A 156 16.07 -5.92 5.18
CA TYR A 156 15.40 -5.10 4.17
C TYR A 156 13.89 -4.91 4.41
N ALA A 157 13.26 -5.68 5.30
CA ALA A 157 11.84 -5.52 5.56
C ALA A 157 11.55 -4.38 6.57
N PRO A 158 10.50 -3.57 6.35
CA PRO A 158 10.22 -2.38 7.14
C PRO A 158 9.99 -2.67 8.63
N GLU A 159 9.39 -3.81 8.98
CA GLU A 159 9.07 -4.16 10.37
C GLU A 159 10.30 -4.39 11.27
N TYR A 160 11.49 -4.56 10.68
CA TYR A 160 12.75 -4.62 11.42
C TYR A 160 13.43 -3.26 11.56
N ALA A 161 13.02 -2.27 10.76
CA ALA A 161 13.52 -0.90 10.77
C ALA A 161 15.06 -0.79 10.70
N ASN A 162 15.69 -1.71 9.98
CA ASN A 162 17.12 -1.68 9.67
C ASN A 162 17.38 -0.81 8.45
N THR A 163 18.61 -0.29 8.36
CA THR A 163 19.04 0.56 7.25
C THR A 163 20.14 -0.11 6.44
N PHE A 164 20.29 0.30 5.19
CA PHE A 164 21.31 -0.21 4.28
C PHE A 164 21.73 0.83 3.24
N ARG A 165 22.91 0.64 2.63
CA ARG A 165 23.36 1.42 1.47
C ARG A 165 22.78 0.87 0.18
N LEU A 166 22.72 1.72 -0.83
CA LEU A 166 22.37 1.30 -2.19
C LEU A 166 23.62 0.86 -2.95
N HIS A 167 23.46 -0.12 -3.83
CA HIS A 167 24.47 -0.47 -4.83
C HIS A 167 24.33 0.46 -6.02
N TRP A 168 25.44 0.86 -6.64
CA TRP A 168 25.44 1.76 -7.79
C TRP A 168 26.04 1.08 -9.01
N LEU A 169 25.36 1.26 -10.14
CA LEU A 169 25.83 0.88 -11.46
C LEU A 169 26.11 2.14 -12.29
N ALA A 170 27.00 2.01 -13.27
CA ALA A 170 27.02 2.90 -14.43
C ALA A 170 26.40 2.16 -15.62
N VAL A 171 25.48 2.81 -16.33
CA VAL A 171 24.82 2.28 -17.53
C VAL A 171 25.02 3.24 -18.69
N LYS A 172 25.32 2.74 -19.89
CA LYS A 172 25.38 3.61 -21.08
C LYS A 172 24.04 4.30 -21.33
N ARG A 173 24.09 5.59 -21.60
CA ARG A 173 22.92 6.47 -21.81
C ARG A 173 22.00 5.96 -22.91
N GLU A 174 22.53 5.36 -23.97
CA GLU A 174 21.74 4.80 -25.07
C GLU A 174 20.89 3.58 -24.68
N HIS A 175 21.23 2.90 -23.58
CA HIS A 175 20.50 1.72 -23.08
C HIS A 175 19.50 2.07 -21.97
N MET A 176 19.43 3.34 -21.56
CA MET A 176 18.59 3.77 -20.45
C MET A 176 17.60 4.83 -20.92
N ILE A 177 16.32 4.58 -20.68
CA ILE A 177 15.30 5.62 -20.81
C ILE A 177 15.30 6.41 -19.52
N TRP A 178 15.72 7.67 -19.62
CA TRP A 178 15.71 8.63 -18.51
C TRP A 178 14.66 9.70 -18.76
N ARG A 179 13.87 10.01 -17.73
CA ARG A 179 12.91 11.10 -17.69
C ARG A 179 13.12 11.87 -16.41
N CYS A 180 13.34 13.16 -16.54
CA CYS A 180 13.56 14.06 -15.41
C CYS A 180 12.81 15.35 -15.70
N ASP A 181 12.22 15.94 -14.67
CA ASP A 181 11.69 17.29 -14.75
C ASP A 181 12.81 18.28 -15.03
N ASN A 182 12.48 19.38 -15.71
CA ASN A 182 13.47 20.36 -16.17
C ASN A 182 14.15 21.10 -15.01
N GLU A 183 13.53 21.09 -13.83
CA GLU A 183 14.06 21.71 -12.62
C GLU A 183 15.02 20.80 -11.84
N MET A 184 15.25 19.57 -12.33
CA MET A 184 16.05 18.56 -11.64
C MET A 184 17.16 17.98 -12.52
N ASP A 185 18.33 17.78 -11.95
CA ASP A 185 19.45 17.11 -12.63
C ASP A 185 20.02 15.93 -11.84
N ILE A 186 20.87 15.14 -12.51
CA ILE A 186 21.50 13.96 -11.91
C ILE A 186 22.39 14.33 -10.72
N HIS A 187 23.05 15.49 -10.74
CA HIS A 187 23.92 15.91 -9.65
C HIS A 187 23.12 16.18 -8.37
N GLN A 188 21.97 16.83 -8.48
CA GLN A 188 21.04 17.03 -7.36
C GLN A 188 20.54 15.69 -6.79
N LEU A 189 20.23 14.72 -7.65
CA LEU A 189 19.82 13.37 -7.21
C LEU A 189 20.96 12.62 -6.49
N LEU A 190 22.20 12.72 -7.00
CA LEU A 190 23.36 12.10 -6.35
C LEU A 190 23.66 12.75 -4.99
N THR A 191 23.62 14.08 -4.89
CA THR A 191 23.84 14.80 -3.63
C THR A 191 22.72 14.59 -2.61
N ALA A 192 21.51 14.20 -3.05
CA ALA A 192 20.44 13.73 -2.18
C ALA A 192 20.67 12.33 -1.60
N ALA A 193 21.54 11.52 -2.22
CA ALA A 193 21.88 10.16 -1.77
C ALA A 193 23.29 10.01 -1.20
N MET A 194 24.18 10.98 -1.43
CA MET A 194 25.57 10.95 -0.99
C MET A 194 25.94 12.27 -0.33
N ASP A 195 26.55 12.19 0.84
CA ASP A 195 27.25 13.34 1.41
C ASP A 195 28.49 13.70 0.55
N PRO A 196 29.14 14.86 0.80
CA PRO A 196 30.29 15.28 0.00
C PRO A 196 31.47 14.30 0.00
N GLN A 197 31.67 13.54 1.09
CA GLN A 197 32.76 12.57 1.20
C GLN A 197 32.49 11.33 0.34
N GLU A 198 31.28 10.77 0.44
CA GLU A 198 30.86 9.64 -0.38
C GLU A 198 30.74 10.01 -1.85
N PHE A 199 30.31 11.23 -2.17
CA PHE A 199 30.27 11.72 -3.54
C PHE A 199 31.67 11.83 -4.15
N ALA A 200 32.67 12.29 -3.38
CA ALA A 200 34.05 12.33 -3.83
C ALA A 200 34.61 10.92 -4.09
N ARG A 201 34.32 9.96 -3.18
CA ARG A 201 34.69 8.55 -3.35
C ARG A 201 34.03 7.93 -4.59
N PHE A 202 32.75 8.21 -4.80
CA PHE A 202 32.01 7.78 -5.99
C PHE A 202 32.61 8.35 -7.27
N SER A 203 32.92 9.65 -7.28
CA SER A 203 33.53 10.34 -8.41
C SER A 203 34.93 9.79 -8.74
N GLN A 204 35.72 9.42 -7.73
CA GLN A 204 37.01 8.77 -7.94
C GLN A 204 36.85 7.42 -8.64
N VAL A 205 35.97 6.55 -8.13
CA VAL A 205 35.70 5.24 -8.75
C VAL A 205 35.12 5.38 -10.17
N TRP A 206 34.29 6.41 -10.39
CA TRP A 206 33.78 6.75 -11.72
C TRP A 206 34.92 7.06 -12.71
N GLN A 207 35.90 7.87 -12.30
CA GLN A 207 37.07 8.22 -13.11
C GLN A 207 38.02 7.03 -13.33
N GLU A 208 38.27 6.22 -12.29
CA GLU A 208 39.13 5.02 -12.38
C GLU A 208 38.59 3.99 -13.38
N ASN A 209 37.27 3.91 -13.56
CA ASN A 209 36.62 3.08 -14.57
C ASN A 209 36.55 3.74 -15.97
N GLY A 210 37.12 4.94 -16.15
CA GLY A 210 37.14 5.65 -17.43
C GLY A 210 35.74 6.10 -17.90
N LEU A 211 34.80 6.29 -16.98
CA LEU A 211 33.42 6.63 -17.30
C LEU A 211 33.27 8.13 -17.60
N ASP A 212 32.60 8.46 -18.69
CA ASP A 212 32.36 9.83 -19.14
C ASP A 212 30.86 10.20 -19.12
N HIS A 213 30.50 11.29 -19.79
CA HIS A 213 29.12 11.79 -19.89
C HIS A 213 28.15 10.87 -20.65
N ASN A 214 28.67 9.85 -21.37
CA ASN A 214 27.85 8.84 -22.05
C ASN A 214 27.31 7.78 -21.08
N TRP A 215 27.69 7.85 -19.81
CA TRP A 215 27.22 6.95 -18.76
C TRP A 215 26.28 7.67 -17.79
N LEU A 216 25.36 6.89 -17.22
CA LEU A 216 24.41 7.33 -16.21
C LEU A 216 24.57 6.50 -14.93
N PRO A 217 24.60 7.15 -13.75
CA PRO A 217 24.57 6.44 -12.49
C PRO A 217 23.16 5.89 -12.23
N LEU A 218 23.08 4.62 -11.86
CA LEU A 218 21.82 3.93 -11.56
C LEU A 218 21.90 3.27 -10.18
N PRO A 219 21.14 3.74 -9.19
CA PRO A 219 21.04 3.07 -7.90
C PRO A 219 20.22 1.78 -8.02
N VAL A 220 20.61 0.77 -7.25
CA VAL A 220 20.00 -0.57 -7.22
C VAL A 220 19.87 -1.00 -5.76
N HIS A 221 18.71 -1.58 -5.42
CA HIS A 221 18.51 -2.14 -4.09
C HIS A 221 19.52 -3.30 -3.88
N PRO A 222 20.24 -3.39 -2.76
CA PRO A 222 21.30 -4.38 -2.56
C PRO A 222 20.83 -5.84 -2.74
N TRP A 223 19.62 -6.18 -2.27
CA TRP A 223 19.00 -7.48 -2.57
C TRP A 223 18.80 -7.72 -4.08
N GLN A 224 18.33 -6.72 -4.82
CA GLN A 224 18.10 -6.83 -6.27
C GLN A 224 19.43 -7.03 -7.00
N TRP A 225 20.47 -6.31 -6.60
CA TRP A 225 21.83 -6.55 -7.08
C TRP A 225 22.27 -8.00 -6.86
N GLN A 226 22.26 -8.43 -5.59
CA GLN A 226 22.80 -9.73 -5.18
C GLN A 226 22.06 -10.92 -5.79
N GLN A 227 20.72 -10.86 -5.85
CA GLN A 227 19.88 -12.02 -6.19
C GLN A 227 19.40 -12.04 -7.64
N LYS A 228 19.58 -10.94 -8.37
CA LYS A 228 19.08 -10.77 -9.74
C LYS A 228 20.14 -10.18 -10.64
N ILE A 229 20.49 -8.90 -10.47
CA ILE A 229 21.22 -8.15 -11.50
C ILE A 229 22.62 -8.69 -11.72
N ALA A 230 23.34 -9.09 -10.67
CA ALA A 230 24.69 -9.63 -10.80
C ALA A 230 24.76 -10.93 -11.65
N THR A 231 23.66 -11.68 -11.73
CA THR A 231 23.57 -12.94 -12.49
C THR A 231 22.80 -12.75 -13.79
N ASP A 232 21.58 -12.22 -13.70
CA ASP A 232 20.63 -12.16 -14.83
C ASP A 232 21.10 -11.17 -15.90
N PHE A 233 21.96 -10.20 -15.56
CA PHE A 233 22.56 -9.24 -16.50
C PHE A 233 24.09 -9.45 -16.66
N ILE A 234 24.62 -10.62 -16.32
CA ILE A 234 26.08 -10.89 -16.38
C ILE A 234 26.69 -10.63 -17.76
N ALA A 235 25.93 -10.86 -18.84
CA ALA A 235 26.35 -10.57 -20.21
C ALA A 235 26.55 -9.07 -20.44
N ASP A 236 25.63 -8.22 -19.96
CA ASP A 236 25.74 -6.76 -20.10
C ASP A 236 26.97 -6.19 -19.36
N PHE A 237 27.37 -6.82 -18.26
CA PHE A 237 28.63 -6.48 -17.57
C PHE A 237 29.85 -6.95 -18.38
N ALA A 238 29.84 -8.19 -18.87
CA ALA A 238 30.95 -8.75 -19.64
C ALA A 238 31.20 -7.99 -20.97
N GLU A 239 30.14 -7.47 -21.58
CA GLU A 239 30.19 -6.68 -22.81
C GLU A 239 30.46 -5.18 -22.58
N GLY A 240 30.60 -4.75 -21.32
CA GLY A 240 30.85 -3.35 -20.98
C GLY A 240 29.69 -2.41 -21.33
N ARG A 241 28.44 -2.89 -21.28
CA ARG A 241 27.22 -2.07 -21.36
C ARG A 241 26.82 -1.52 -19.99
N MET A 242 27.22 -2.22 -18.93
CA MET A 242 27.07 -1.83 -17.54
C MET A 242 28.37 -2.04 -16.76
N VAL A 243 28.59 -1.20 -15.74
CA VAL A 243 29.72 -1.33 -14.80
C VAL A 243 29.18 -1.31 -13.37
N SER A 244 29.61 -2.26 -12.55
CA SER A 244 29.30 -2.27 -11.12
C SER A 244 30.28 -1.38 -10.36
N LEU A 245 29.79 -0.35 -9.68
CA LEU A 245 30.63 0.58 -8.92
C LEU A 245 30.77 0.16 -7.45
N GLY A 246 29.76 -0.52 -6.89
CA GLY A 246 29.72 -0.93 -5.48
C GLY A 246 28.71 -0.12 -4.66
N GLU A 247 28.80 -0.21 -3.34
CA GLU A 247 27.91 0.50 -2.41
C GLU A 247 28.45 1.89 -2.06
N PHE A 248 27.61 2.92 -2.15
CA PHE A 248 27.96 4.30 -1.83
C PHE A 248 26.80 5.05 -1.18
N GLY A 249 27.16 6.07 -0.40
CA GLY A 249 26.26 7.09 0.09
C GLY A 249 25.58 6.76 1.41
N ASP A 250 24.40 7.35 1.55
CA ASP A 250 23.58 7.37 2.74
C ASP A 250 22.95 6.01 3.06
N GLN A 251 22.44 5.91 4.29
CA GLN A 251 21.66 4.79 4.78
C GLN A 251 20.18 5.02 4.46
N TRP A 252 19.54 4.01 3.90
CA TRP A 252 18.14 4.03 3.49
C TRP A 252 17.29 3.08 4.33
N LEU A 253 16.06 3.50 4.62
CA LEU A 253 15.08 2.75 5.40
C LEU A 253 13.90 2.38 4.50
N ALA A 254 13.52 1.10 4.50
CA ALA A 254 12.36 0.64 3.73
C ALA A 254 11.04 1.18 4.28
N GLN A 255 10.19 1.71 3.39
CA GLN A 255 8.80 2.04 3.69
C GLN A 255 7.91 0.77 3.63
N GLN A 256 6.62 0.92 3.93
CA GLN A 256 5.63 -0.16 3.86
C GLN A 256 5.49 -0.80 2.46
N SER A 257 5.84 -0.08 1.39
CA SER A 257 5.88 -0.63 0.03
C SER A 257 7.08 -1.56 -0.22
N LEU A 258 8.01 -1.68 0.74
CA LEU A 258 9.35 -2.28 0.70
C LEU A 258 10.33 -1.59 -0.23
N ARG A 259 9.88 -1.32 -1.45
CA ARG A 259 10.73 -0.85 -2.54
C ARG A 259 10.95 0.65 -2.57
N THR A 260 10.09 1.42 -1.90
CA THR A 260 10.29 2.84 -1.65
C THR A 260 11.06 2.98 -0.36
N LEU A 261 12.13 3.75 -0.39
CA LEU A 261 13.06 3.93 0.71
C LEU A 261 13.16 5.41 1.07
N THR A 262 13.19 5.69 2.37
CA THR A 262 13.44 7.02 2.93
C THR A 262 14.89 7.11 3.38
N ASN A 263 15.53 8.25 3.09
CA ASN A 263 16.89 8.51 3.53
C ASN A 263 16.93 8.69 5.05
N ALA A 264 17.58 7.76 5.76
CA ALA A 264 17.69 7.76 7.21
C ALA A 264 18.93 8.53 7.71
N SER A 265 19.90 8.80 6.84
CA SER A 265 21.09 9.60 7.17
C SER A 265 20.78 11.09 7.15
N ARG A 266 20.04 11.56 6.14
CA ARG A 266 19.80 12.98 5.90
C ARG A 266 18.37 13.22 5.39
N ARG A 267 17.71 14.25 5.93
CA ARG A 267 16.41 14.69 5.43
C ARG A 267 16.58 15.52 4.16
N GLY A 268 16.67 14.85 3.01
CA GLY A 268 16.95 15.46 1.70
C GLY A 268 15.73 15.81 0.84
N GLY A 269 14.51 15.59 1.32
CA GLY A 269 13.27 15.90 0.57
C GLY A 269 12.90 14.91 -0.54
N LEU A 270 13.70 13.87 -0.78
CA LEU A 270 13.40 12.83 -1.77
C LEU A 270 13.44 11.43 -1.14
N ASP A 271 12.44 10.62 -1.46
CA ASP A 271 12.45 9.18 -1.33
C ASP A 271 12.90 8.54 -2.65
N ILE A 272 13.42 7.31 -2.60
CA ILE A 272 13.82 6.55 -3.78
C ILE A 272 13.04 5.24 -3.88
N LYS A 273 12.54 4.91 -5.07
CA LYS A 273 11.81 3.67 -5.35
C LYS A 273 12.59 2.84 -6.37
N LEU A 274 12.91 1.60 -5.98
CA LEU A 274 13.80 0.71 -6.73
C LEU A 274 13.09 -0.61 -7.06
N PRO A 275 13.41 -1.29 -8.17
CA PRO A 275 12.88 -2.62 -8.43
C PRO A 275 13.27 -3.62 -7.34
N LEU A 276 12.31 -4.46 -6.97
CA LEU A 276 12.53 -5.66 -6.17
C LEU A 276 11.76 -6.81 -6.83
N THR A 277 12.46 -7.73 -7.49
CA THR A 277 11.85 -8.90 -8.16
C THR A 277 11.50 -9.99 -7.12
N ILE A 278 10.69 -9.61 -6.13
CA ILE A 278 10.02 -10.48 -5.17
C ILE A 278 8.52 -10.43 -5.39
N TYR A 279 7.85 -11.56 -5.19
CA TYR A 279 6.40 -11.58 -5.13
C TYR A 279 5.97 -11.20 -3.71
N ASN A 280 5.17 -10.14 -3.58
CA ASN A 280 4.62 -9.69 -2.30
C ASN A 280 3.16 -9.28 -2.48
N THR A 281 2.29 -9.78 -1.60
CA THR A 281 0.83 -9.74 -1.65
C THR A 281 0.25 -10.29 -2.96
N SER A 282 0.24 -9.53 -4.05
CA SER A 282 -0.46 -9.85 -5.30
C SER A 282 0.37 -9.63 -6.56
N CYS A 283 1.61 -9.17 -6.45
CA CYS A 283 2.46 -8.93 -7.61
C CYS A 283 3.96 -8.94 -7.28
N TYR A 284 4.76 -9.11 -8.35
CA TYR A 284 6.18 -8.82 -8.32
C TYR A 284 6.41 -7.30 -8.20
N ARG A 285 7.34 -6.89 -7.35
CA ARG A 285 7.57 -5.47 -7.01
C ARG A 285 8.58 -4.79 -7.94
N GLY A 286 8.42 -4.96 -9.25
CA GLY A 286 9.24 -4.31 -10.28
C GLY A 286 8.75 -2.92 -10.70
N ILE A 287 9.54 -2.19 -11.50
CA ILE A 287 9.14 -0.91 -12.09
C ILE A 287 8.86 -1.08 -13.60
N PRO A 288 7.62 -0.87 -14.07
CA PRO A 288 7.29 -1.03 -15.49
C PRO A 288 7.81 0.14 -16.33
N GLY A 289 8.63 -0.16 -17.33
CA GLY A 289 9.19 0.85 -18.23
C GLY A 289 8.12 1.74 -18.90
N ARG A 290 6.96 1.17 -19.24
CA ARG A 290 5.84 1.91 -19.84
C ARG A 290 5.33 3.08 -18.97
N TYR A 291 5.39 2.97 -17.64
CA TYR A 291 4.93 4.04 -16.76
C TYR A 291 6.01 5.09 -16.48
N ILE A 292 7.28 4.72 -16.56
CA ILE A 292 8.39 5.66 -16.36
C ILE A 292 8.37 6.77 -17.41
N ALA A 293 8.00 6.44 -18.65
CA ALA A 293 7.93 7.43 -19.72
C ALA A 293 6.90 8.56 -19.44
N ALA A 294 5.83 8.26 -18.71
CA ALA A 294 4.70 9.17 -18.50
C ALA A 294 4.53 9.65 -17.05
N GLY A 295 5.20 9.02 -16.08
CA GLY A 295 5.04 9.28 -14.64
C GLY A 295 5.25 10.74 -14.23
N PRO A 296 6.36 11.40 -14.64
CA PRO A 296 6.58 12.82 -14.35
C PRO A 296 5.53 13.74 -14.99
N LEU A 297 5.00 13.37 -16.18
CA LEU A 297 3.92 14.13 -16.82
C LEU A 297 2.60 14.01 -16.06
N ALA A 298 2.24 12.79 -15.65
CA ALA A 298 1.04 12.56 -14.83
C ALA A 298 1.12 13.29 -13.48
N SER A 299 2.28 13.25 -12.83
CA SER A 299 2.52 13.96 -11.55
C SER A 299 2.32 15.46 -11.70
N ARG A 300 2.95 16.08 -12.72
CA ARG A 300 2.80 17.52 -12.99
C ARG A 300 1.37 17.91 -13.33
N TRP A 301 0.69 17.12 -14.15
CA TRP A 301 -0.71 17.36 -14.47
C TRP A 301 -1.60 17.31 -13.22
N LEU A 302 -1.44 16.29 -12.37
CA LEU A 302 -2.16 16.20 -11.11
C LEU A 302 -1.85 17.37 -10.16
N GLN A 303 -0.58 17.76 -10.03
CA GLN A 303 -0.17 18.93 -9.25
C GLN A 303 -0.85 20.22 -9.75
N GLN A 304 -0.92 20.42 -11.07
CA GLN A 304 -1.59 21.58 -11.66
C GLN A 304 -3.10 21.54 -11.40
N VAL A 305 -3.75 20.39 -11.54
CA VAL A 305 -5.17 20.21 -11.22
C VAL A 305 -5.44 20.58 -9.76
N PHE A 306 -4.63 20.08 -8.82
CA PHE A 306 -4.79 20.33 -7.38
C PHE A 306 -4.45 21.77 -6.98
N ALA A 307 -3.62 22.46 -7.75
CA ALA A 307 -3.31 23.87 -7.55
C ALA A 307 -4.35 24.83 -8.15
N THR A 308 -5.17 24.37 -9.10
CA THR A 308 -6.11 25.21 -9.87
C THR A 308 -7.56 25.02 -9.42
N ASP A 309 -7.97 23.78 -9.12
CA ASP A 309 -9.35 23.52 -8.73
C ASP A 309 -9.63 24.04 -7.31
N ALA A 310 -10.63 24.91 -7.18
CA ALA A 310 -10.93 25.58 -5.91
C ALA A 310 -11.28 24.60 -4.78
N THR A 311 -11.93 23.47 -5.08
CA THR A 311 -12.30 22.47 -4.07
C THR A 311 -11.08 21.69 -3.60
N LEU A 312 -10.19 21.33 -4.52
CA LEU A 312 -8.93 20.66 -4.18
C LEU A 312 -7.99 21.58 -3.40
N VAL A 313 -7.87 22.85 -3.81
CA VAL A 313 -7.11 23.88 -3.07
C VAL A 313 -7.66 24.05 -1.65
N GLN A 314 -8.99 24.14 -1.49
CA GLN A 314 -9.63 24.27 -0.17
C GLN A 314 -9.42 23.03 0.72
N SER A 315 -9.37 21.83 0.13
CA SER A 315 -9.05 20.61 0.87
C SER A 315 -7.60 20.56 1.35
N GLY A 316 -6.73 21.35 0.72
CA GLY A 316 -5.29 21.36 0.96
C GLY A 316 -4.58 20.09 0.47
N ALA A 317 -5.23 19.21 -0.28
CA ALA A 317 -4.62 17.96 -0.73
C ALA A 317 -3.34 18.19 -1.56
N VAL A 318 -2.35 17.32 -1.37
CA VAL A 318 -1.02 17.44 -2.00
C VAL A 318 -0.72 16.20 -2.83
N ILE A 319 -0.12 16.42 -4.01
CA ILE A 319 0.40 15.37 -4.88
C ILE A 319 1.92 15.33 -4.70
N LEU A 320 2.44 14.23 -4.15
CA LEU A 320 3.88 13.99 -4.03
C LEU A 320 4.43 13.59 -5.40
N GLY A 321 5.16 14.51 -6.04
CA GLY A 321 5.62 14.33 -7.41
C GLY A 321 6.69 13.26 -7.55
N GLU A 322 6.81 12.71 -8.75
CA GLU A 322 7.90 11.80 -9.14
C GLU A 322 8.78 12.48 -10.19
N PRO A 323 9.66 13.41 -9.78
CA PRO A 323 10.35 14.33 -10.70
C PRO A 323 11.39 13.64 -11.58
N ALA A 324 11.90 12.46 -11.20
CA ALA A 324 12.88 11.75 -12.01
C ALA A 324 12.63 10.24 -11.98
N ALA A 325 12.77 9.60 -13.13
CA ALA A 325 12.65 8.17 -13.27
C ALA A 325 13.48 7.65 -14.45
N GLY A 326 13.93 6.41 -14.34
CA GLY A 326 14.57 5.74 -15.46
C GLY A 326 14.52 4.23 -15.39
N TYR A 327 14.65 3.58 -16.53
CA TYR A 327 14.75 2.12 -16.62
C TYR A 327 15.69 1.66 -17.72
N VAL A 328 16.11 0.42 -17.57
CA VAL A 328 16.90 -0.33 -18.53
C VAL A 328 16.13 -1.60 -18.88
N SER A 329 15.94 -1.84 -20.17
CA SER A 329 15.38 -3.10 -20.65
C SER A 329 16.49 -4.13 -20.80
N HIS A 330 16.26 -5.35 -20.34
CA HIS A 330 17.14 -6.47 -20.68
C HIS A 330 16.83 -6.95 -22.11
N GLU A 331 17.78 -6.88 -23.03
CA GLU A 331 17.54 -7.20 -24.46
C GLU A 331 17.00 -8.61 -24.67
N GLY A 332 17.64 -9.62 -24.07
CA GLY A 332 17.22 -11.01 -24.17
C GLY A 332 15.77 -11.25 -23.71
N TYR A 333 15.38 -10.75 -22.54
CA TYR A 333 14.00 -10.88 -22.06
C TYR A 333 13.01 -10.02 -22.85
N ALA A 334 13.41 -8.83 -23.30
CA ALA A 334 12.57 -7.94 -24.10
C ALA A 334 12.25 -8.53 -25.49
N ALA A 335 13.12 -9.38 -26.04
CA ALA A 335 12.89 -10.08 -27.29
C ALA A 335 11.80 -11.19 -27.19
N LEU A 336 11.42 -11.60 -25.97
CA LEU A 336 10.41 -12.62 -25.74
C LEU A 336 9.01 -11.98 -25.67
N ALA A 337 8.19 -12.22 -26.71
CA ALA A 337 6.83 -11.67 -26.82
C ALA A 337 5.90 -12.02 -25.63
N ARG A 338 6.19 -13.11 -24.91
CA ARG A 338 5.42 -13.59 -23.76
C ARG A 338 6.28 -13.76 -22.50
N ALA A 339 7.40 -13.04 -22.40
CA ALA A 339 8.16 -13.04 -21.15
C ALA A 339 7.28 -12.60 -19.98
N PRO A 340 7.35 -13.28 -18.82
CA PRO A 340 6.70 -12.80 -17.62
C PRO A 340 7.16 -11.37 -17.28
N TYR A 341 6.20 -10.50 -16.94
CA TYR A 341 6.48 -9.08 -16.70
C TYR A 341 7.60 -8.84 -15.67
N ARG A 342 7.77 -9.75 -14.70
CA ARG A 342 8.83 -9.66 -13.68
C ARG A 342 10.25 -9.52 -14.26
N TYR A 343 10.49 -10.02 -15.47
CA TYR A 343 11.77 -9.91 -16.18
C TYR A 343 11.93 -8.59 -16.95
N GLN A 344 10.83 -7.90 -17.24
CA GLN A 344 10.84 -6.61 -17.92
C GLN A 344 10.95 -5.43 -16.93
N GLU A 345 10.79 -5.70 -15.64
CA GLU A 345 10.65 -4.68 -14.59
C GLU A 345 11.81 -4.68 -13.58
N MET A 346 12.96 -5.25 -13.94
CA MET A 346 14.06 -5.60 -13.01
C MET A 346 15.02 -4.46 -12.68
N LEU A 347 15.18 -3.48 -13.57
CA LEU A 347 16.24 -2.47 -13.45
C LEU A 347 15.72 -1.07 -13.80
N GLY A 348 15.79 -0.16 -12.83
CA GLY A 348 15.26 1.19 -12.93
C GLY A 348 15.26 1.91 -11.58
N VAL A 349 14.77 3.15 -11.58
CA VAL A 349 14.69 4.02 -10.41
C VAL A 349 13.55 5.01 -10.60
N ILE A 350 12.87 5.35 -9.51
CA ILE A 350 11.97 6.51 -9.43
C ILE A 350 12.38 7.31 -8.20
N TRP A 351 12.59 8.61 -8.37
CA TRP A 351 12.73 9.57 -7.29
C TRP A 351 11.38 10.21 -7.03
N ARG A 352 11.03 10.33 -5.75
CA ARG A 352 9.74 10.86 -5.32
C ARG A 352 9.94 11.94 -4.27
N GLU A 353 9.12 12.96 -4.29
CA GLU A 353 9.07 13.94 -3.21
C GLU A 353 8.66 13.30 -1.88
N ASN A 354 9.49 13.51 -0.86
CA ASN A 354 9.17 13.12 0.50
C ASN A 354 8.18 14.15 1.11
N PRO A 355 7.22 13.72 1.96
CA PRO A 355 6.28 14.60 2.66
C PRO A 355 6.91 15.85 3.28
N CYS A 356 8.13 15.77 3.82
CA CYS A 356 8.78 16.89 4.50
C CYS A 356 8.94 18.15 3.64
N ARG A 357 8.90 18.05 2.29
CA ARG A 357 8.91 19.23 1.41
C ARG A 357 7.62 20.06 1.50
N TRP A 358 6.52 19.45 1.93
CA TRP A 358 5.17 20.00 1.88
C TRP A 358 4.52 20.18 3.26
N LEU A 359 5.22 19.77 4.32
CA LEU A 359 4.76 19.91 5.70
C LEU A 359 5.18 21.25 6.29
N LYS A 360 4.33 21.80 7.14
CA LYS A 360 4.69 22.90 8.04
C LYS A 360 5.55 22.34 9.20
N PRO A 361 6.34 23.19 9.88
CA PRO A 361 7.23 22.73 10.96
C PRO A 361 6.52 21.99 12.12
N ASP A 362 5.24 22.29 12.34
CA ASP A 362 4.39 21.72 13.39
C ASP A 362 3.53 20.54 12.93
N GLU A 363 3.79 20.00 11.73
CA GLU A 363 3.07 18.87 11.16
C GLU A 363 3.94 17.62 11.09
N SER A 364 3.32 16.46 11.33
CA SER A 364 3.96 15.14 11.22
C SER A 364 3.23 14.28 10.19
N PRO A 365 3.93 13.57 9.27
CA PRO A 365 3.29 12.67 8.34
C PRO A 365 2.98 11.33 9.01
N VAL A 366 1.77 10.81 8.80
CA VAL A 366 1.41 9.45 9.22
C VAL A 366 0.67 8.75 8.09
N LEU A 367 0.89 7.45 7.89
CA LEU A 367 0.07 6.70 6.95
C LEU A 367 -1.34 6.55 7.52
N MET A 368 -2.37 6.60 6.68
CA MET A 368 -3.74 6.38 7.15
C MET A 368 -3.94 4.98 7.74
N ALA A 369 -3.12 4.00 7.35
CA ALA A 369 -3.05 2.68 7.97
C ALA A 369 -2.75 2.73 9.49
N THR A 370 -2.12 3.80 10.00
CA THR A 370 -1.91 4.00 11.45
C THR A 370 -3.23 4.02 12.22
N LEU A 371 -4.32 4.49 11.59
CA LEU A 371 -5.64 4.53 12.23
C LEU A 371 -6.29 3.15 12.40
N MET A 372 -5.69 2.09 11.86
CA MET A 372 -6.13 0.69 12.03
C MET A 372 -5.41 0.00 13.19
N GLU A 373 -4.45 0.67 13.82
CA GLU A 373 -3.59 0.07 14.84
C GLU A 373 -4.17 0.22 16.25
N CYS A 374 -3.79 -0.71 17.12
CA CYS A 374 -3.99 -0.64 18.56
C CYS A 374 -2.68 -0.91 19.30
N ASP A 375 -2.56 -0.44 20.54
CA ASP A 375 -1.45 -0.83 21.40
C ASP A 375 -1.61 -2.26 21.97
N GLU A 376 -0.70 -2.65 22.88
CA GLU A 376 -0.73 -3.97 23.52
C GLU A 376 -1.96 -4.22 24.39
N ASN A 377 -2.60 -3.16 24.88
CA ASN A 377 -3.82 -3.18 25.70
C ASN A 377 -5.09 -3.01 24.85
N ASN A 378 -4.96 -3.16 23.53
CA ASN A 378 -6.00 -2.96 22.54
C ASN A 378 -6.57 -1.53 22.49
N GLN A 379 -5.85 -0.50 22.94
CA GLN A 379 -6.29 0.89 22.82
C GLN A 379 -6.01 1.40 21.39
N PRO A 380 -7.03 1.93 20.66
CA PRO A 380 -6.84 2.42 19.30
C PRO A 380 -5.92 3.65 19.22
N LEU A 381 -5.02 3.68 18.24
CA LEU A 381 -4.20 4.88 17.97
C LEU A 381 -5.06 6.07 17.50
N ALA A 382 -6.18 5.81 16.82
CA ALA A 382 -7.16 6.84 16.47
C ALA A 382 -7.70 7.56 17.72
N GLY A 383 -7.90 6.84 18.83
CA GLY A 383 -8.32 7.41 20.11
C GLY A 383 -7.27 8.37 20.67
N ALA A 384 -6.00 7.98 20.67
CA ALA A 384 -4.92 8.85 21.13
C ALA A 384 -4.79 10.15 20.31
N TYR A 385 -5.05 10.10 18.99
CA TYR A 385 -5.12 11.31 18.16
C TYR A 385 -6.33 12.19 18.49
N ILE A 386 -7.49 11.59 18.74
CA ILE A 386 -8.70 12.31 19.16
C ILE A 386 -8.46 12.98 20.51
N ASP A 387 -7.93 12.27 21.49
CA ASP A 387 -7.61 12.80 22.82
C ASP A 387 -6.65 13.99 22.74
N ARG A 388 -5.58 13.86 21.94
CA ARG A 388 -4.62 14.95 21.70
C ARG A 388 -5.26 16.17 21.03
N SER A 389 -6.25 15.95 20.16
CA SER A 389 -6.91 17.05 19.44
C SER A 389 -7.81 17.92 20.32
N GLY A 390 -8.27 17.40 21.45
CA GLY A 390 -9.30 18.06 22.27
C GLY A 390 -10.66 18.17 21.59
N LEU A 391 -10.86 17.52 20.43
CA LEU A 391 -12.14 17.44 19.72
C LEU A 391 -12.93 16.21 20.20
N ASP A 392 -14.25 16.27 20.05
CA ASP A 392 -15.06 15.06 20.10
C ASP A 392 -14.80 14.17 18.86
N ALA A 393 -15.07 12.87 19.01
CA ALA A 393 -14.78 11.88 17.98
C ALA A 393 -15.54 12.13 16.66
N GLU A 394 -16.77 12.68 16.70
CA GLU A 394 -17.56 12.91 15.49
C GLU A 394 -17.02 14.09 14.67
N THR A 395 -16.63 15.17 15.35
CA THR A 395 -15.96 16.32 14.73
C THR A 395 -14.64 15.89 14.10
N TRP A 396 -13.85 15.08 14.81
CA TRP A 396 -12.59 14.55 14.31
C TRP A 396 -12.77 13.66 13.07
N LEU A 397 -13.76 12.75 13.09
CA LEU A 397 -14.11 11.91 11.93
C LEU A 397 -14.61 12.73 10.74
N THR A 398 -15.44 13.73 10.99
CA THR A 398 -15.93 14.66 9.95
C THR A 398 -14.75 15.36 9.27
N GLN A 399 -13.76 15.82 10.05
CA GLN A 399 -12.54 16.40 9.51
C GLN A 399 -11.73 15.39 8.70
N LEU A 400 -11.54 14.16 9.18
CA LEU A 400 -10.86 13.09 8.45
C LEU A 400 -11.52 12.83 7.09
N PHE A 401 -12.85 12.69 7.04
CA PHE A 401 -13.58 12.42 5.80
C PHE A 401 -13.50 13.59 4.81
N ARG A 402 -13.55 14.83 5.30
CA ARG A 402 -13.37 16.03 4.46
C ARG A 402 -11.96 16.11 3.88
N VAL A 403 -10.95 15.75 4.67
CA VAL A 403 -9.55 15.76 4.24
C VAL A 403 -9.24 14.68 3.22
N VAL A 404 -9.84 13.49 3.37
CA VAL A 404 -9.47 12.32 2.56
C VAL A 404 -10.47 12.05 1.44
N VAL A 405 -11.75 11.87 1.77
CA VAL A 405 -12.72 11.32 0.82
C VAL A 405 -13.18 12.38 -0.19
N VAL A 406 -13.37 13.62 0.24
CA VAL A 406 -13.81 14.70 -0.65
C VAL A 406 -12.85 14.93 -1.82
N PRO A 407 -11.53 15.14 -1.64
CA PRO A 407 -10.65 15.35 -2.79
C PRO A 407 -10.58 14.14 -3.72
N LEU A 408 -10.62 12.91 -3.20
CA LEU A 408 -10.64 11.69 -4.02
C LEU A 408 -11.92 11.59 -4.85
N TYR A 409 -13.08 11.81 -4.24
CA TYR A 409 -14.37 11.75 -4.92
C TYR A 409 -14.55 12.92 -5.91
N HIS A 410 -14.04 14.10 -5.57
CA HIS A 410 -14.05 15.25 -6.47
C HIS A 410 -13.22 15.00 -7.73
N LEU A 411 -11.99 14.48 -7.56
CA LEU A 411 -11.12 14.11 -8.67
C LEU A 411 -11.82 13.10 -9.61
N LEU A 412 -12.48 12.09 -9.03
CA LEU A 412 -13.24 11.10 -9.79
C LEU A 412 -14.42 11.74 -10.56
N CYS A 413 -15.31 12.45 -9.88
CA CYS A 413 -16.52 12.97 -10.50
C CYS A 413 -16.26 14.07 -11.53
N ARG A 414 -15.33 14.98 -11.26
CA ARG A 414 -15.04 16.12 -12.12
C ARG A 414 -14.07 15.77 -13.24
N TYR A 415 -13.01 15.04 -12.94
CA TYR A 415 -11.92 14.78 -13.89
C TYR A 415 -11.93 13.35 -14.44
N GLY A 416 -12.79 12.46 -13.95
CA GLY A 416 -12.81 11.07 -14.43
C GLY A 416 -11.53 10.30 -14.08
N VAL A 417 -10.82 10.72 -13.03
CA VAL A 417 -9.56 10.13 -12.60
C VAL A 417 -9.75 9.45 -11.25
N ALA A 418 -9.40 8.18 -11.16
CA ALA A 418 -9.30 7.46 -9.89
C ALA A 418 -7.84 7.20 -9.52
N LEU A 419 -7.57 7.28 -8.23
CA LEU A 419 -6.30 6.95 -7.61
C LEU A 419 -6.54 5.85 -6.59
N ILE A 420 -5.70 4.82 -6.58
CA ILE A 420 -5.81 3.75 -5.56
C ILE A 420 -5.53 4.34 -4.17
N ALA A 421 -6.57 4.38 -3.36
CA ALA A 421 -6.64 5.12 -2.10
C ALA A 421 -6.54 4.21 -0.85
N HIS A 422 -5.59 3.27 -0.85
CA HIS A 422 -5.40 2.37 0.30
C HIS A 422 -4.57 3.00 1.42
N GLY A 423 -4.66 2.45 2.64
CA GLY A 423 -4.06 3.03 3.85
C GLY A 423 -2.54 3.25 3.79
N GLN A 424 -1.81 2.50 2.94
CA GLN A 424 -0.36 2.67 2.74
C GLN A 424 0.03 3.76 1.71
N ASN A 425 -0.90 4.21 0.85
CA ASN A 425 -0.67 5.24 -0.18
C ASN A 425 -1.20 6.62 0.24
N ILE A 426 -2.05 6.66 1.27
CA ILE A 426 -2.57 7.89 1.87
C ILE A 426 -1.68 8.27 3.05
N THR A 427 -1.05 9.44 2.96
CA THR A 427 -0.35 10.07 4.08
C THR A 427 -1.17 11.25 4.60
N LEU A 428 -1.34 11.35 5.90
CA LEU A 428 -2.02 12.46 6.57
C LEU A 428 -0.97 13.40 7.17
N ALA A 429 -1.11 14.70 6.95
CA ALA A 429 -0.41 15.70 7.73
C ALA A 429 -1.15 15.90 9.06
N MET A 430 -0.56 15.48 10.17
CA MET A 430 -1.15 15.59 11.50
C MET A 430 -0.57 16.79 12.24
N LYS A 431 -1.42 17.60 12.85
CA LYS A 431 -1.03 18.67 13.77
C LYS A 431 -1.89 18.58 15.02
N GLU A 432 -1.25 18.49 16.19
CA GLU A 432 -1.94 18.34 17.48
C GLU A 432 -3.09 17.32 17.42
N GLY A 433 -2.83 16.15 16.83
CA GLY A 433 -3.84 15.08 16.73
C GLY A 433 -4.88 15.24 15.62
N VAL A 434 -4.96 16.38 14.93
CA VAL A 434 -5.96 16.63 13.86
C VAL A 434 -5.35 16.44 12.47
N PRO A 435 -6.00 15.67 11.57
CA PRO A 435 -5.59 15.60 10.16
C PRO A 435 -5.87 16.95 9.46
N GLN A 436 -4.81 17.59 8.97
CA GLN A 436 -4.88 18.89 8.30
C GLN A 436 -5.19 18.75 6.81
N ARG A 437 -4.53 17.81 6.15
CA ARG A 437 -4.64 17.53 4.71
C ARG A 437 -4.09 16.15 4.37
N VAL A 438 -4.43 15.68 3.19
CA VAL A 438 -3.92 14.42 2.61
C VAL A 438 -2.76 14.69 1.66
N LEU A 439 -1.73 13.85 1.71
CA LEU A 439 -0.66 13.78 0.74
C LEU A 439 -0.76 12.41 0.04
N LEU A 440 -0.90 12.46 -1.28
CA LEU A 440 -1.11 11.29 -2.13
C LEU A 440 0.21 10.93 -2.84
N LYS A 441 0.48 9.63 -2.97
CA LYS A 441 1.66 9.07 -3.65
C LYS A 441 1.30 7.79 -4.41
N ASP A 442 2.26 7.28 -5.19
CA ASP A 442 2.14 6.03 -5.95
C ASP A 442 1.03 6.09 -7.01
N PHE A 443 1.18 6.94 -8.02
CA PHE A 443 0.22 7.04 -9.15
C PHE A 443 0.60 6.12 -10.32
N GLN A 444 1.89 5.83 -10.50
CA GLN A 444 2.39 5.01 -11.61
C GLN A 444 1.90 3.56 -11.52
N GLY A 445 0.96 3.21 -12.39
CA GLY A 445 0.29 1.90 -12.44
C GLY A 445 -0.95 1.78 -11.56
N ASP A 446 -1.23 2.80 -10.75
CA ASP A 446 -2.31 2.85 -9.75
C ASP A 446 -3.28 4.04 -9.99
N MET A 447 -3.08 4.78 -11.09
CA MET A 447 -4.04 5.74 -11.65
C MET A 447 -4.88 5.06 -12.74
N ARG A 448 -6.18 5.36 -12.76
CA ARG A 448 -7.13 4.89 -13.77
C ARG A 448 -8.00 6.03 -14.27
N LEU A 449 -8.41 5.94 -15.52
CA LEU A 449 -9.28 6.92 -16.17
C LEU A 449 -10.65 6.32 -16.46
N VAL A 450 -11.64 7.19 -16.59
CA VAL A 450 -12.96 6.82 -17.07
C VAL A 450 -12.96 6.64 -18.60
N LYS A 451 -13.84 5.79 -19.13
CA LYS A 451 -14.00 5.55 -20.58
C LYS A 451 -14.75 6.68 -21.27
N GLU A 452 -15.66 7.31 -20.56
CA GLU A 452 -16.43 8.47 -20.99
C GLU A 452 -15.48 9.65 -21.24
N GLU A 453 -15.75 10.44 -22.28
CA GLU A 453 -14.93 11.62 -22.58
C GLU A 453 -15.44 12.80 -21.73
N PHE A 454 -14.60 13.27 -20.82
CA PHE A 454 -14.88 14.46 -20.01
C PHE A 454 -14.07 15.63 -20.54
N PRO A 455 -14.66 16.80 -20.80
CA PRO A 455 -13.93 17.97 -21.26
C PRO A 455 -12.76 18.35 -20.34
N GLU A 456 -12.90 18.12 -19.03
CA GLU A 456 -11.83 18.38 -18.06
C GLU A 456 -10.57 17.52 -18.29
N MET A 457 -10.72 16.35 -18.92
CA MET A 457 -9.60 15.48 -19.28
C MET A 457 -8.83 15.99 -20.49
N ASP A 458 -9.33 16.93 -21.30
CA ASP A 458 -8.64 17.46 -22.50
C ASP A 458 -7.25 18.03 -22.21
N SER A 459 -7.02 18.45 -20.97
CA SER A 459 -5.73 18.91 -20.47
C SER A 459 -4.71 17.79 -20.17
N LEU A 460 -5.14 16.52 -20.10
CA LEU A 460 -4.29 15.37 -19.78
C LEU A 460 -3.43 14.99 -21.00
N PRO A 461 -2.08 14.97 -20.87
CA PRO A 461 -1.19 14.64 -21.98
C PRO A 461 -1.48 13.28 -22.61
N GLN A 462 -1.34 13.18 -23.93
CA GLN A 462 -1.66 11.97 -24.68
C GLN A 462 -0.79 10.79 -24.25
N GLU A 463 0.49 11.03 -23.94
CA GLU A 463 1.42 10.02 -23.46
C GLU A 463 0.96 9.39 -22.13
N VAL A 464 0.28 10.16 -21.29
CA VAL A 464 -0.32 9.65 -20.05
C VAL A 464 -1.57 8.84 -20.34
N ARG A 465 -2.42 9.31 -21.27
CA ARG A 465 -3.63 8.58 -21.71
C ARG A 465 -3.28 7.22 -22.29
N ASP A 466 -2.26 7.14 -23.15
CA ASP A 466 -1.87 5.93 -23.87
C ASP A 466 -1.42 4.79 -22.96
N VAL A 467 -0.82 5.12 -21.80
CA VAL A 467 -0.31 4.12 -20.85
C VAL A 467 -1.26 3.86 -19.68
N THR A 468 -2.30 4.67 -19.51
CA THR A 468 -3.24 4.58 -18.38
C THR A 468 -4.49 3.80 -18.75
N SER A 469 -4.88 2.84 -17.91
CA SER A 469 -6.07 2.02 -18.16
C SER A 469 -7.36 2.83 -18.06
N ARG A 470 -8.27 2.63 -19.02
CA ARG A 470 -9.61 3.24 -19.04
C ARG A 470 -10.69 2.22 -18.67
N LEU A 471 -11.47 2.52 -17.64
CA LEU A 471 -12.56 1.68 -17.13
C LEU A 471 -13.91 2.39 -17.26
N SER A 472 -15.02 1.64 -17.33
CA SER A 472 -16.35 2.27 -17.22
C SER A 472 -16.55 2.84 -15.81
N ALA A 473 -17.47 3.78 -15.66
CA ALA A 473 -17.78 4.38 -14.36
C ALA A 473 -18.10 3.34 -13.27
N ASP A 474 -18.86 2.29 -13.61
CA ASP A 474 -19.20 1.21 -12.68
C ASP A 474 -17.97 0.46 -12.14
N TYR A 475 -16.91 0.31 -12.94
CA TYR A 475 -15.66 -0.29 -12.44
C TYR A 475 -14.78 0.73 -11.70
N LEU A 476 -14.76 1.98 -12.17
CA LEU A 476 -13.88 3.02 -11.66
C LEU A 476 -14.26 3.45 -10.23
N ILE A 477 -15.56 3.45 -9.90
CA ILE A 477 -16.04 3.79 -8.55
C ILE A 477 -15.48 2.86 -7.46
N HIS A 478 -15.08 1.63 -7.83
CA HIS A 478 -14.51 0.65 -6.90
C HIS A 478 -13.11 0.97 -6.42
N ASP A 479 -12.33 1.81 -7.13
CA ASP A 479 -11.06 2.30 -6.59
C ASP A 479 -11.30 3.14 -5.32
N LEU A 480 -12.46 3.80 -5.20
CA LEU A 480 -12.89 4.48 -3.99
C LEU A 480 -13.67 3.56 -3.04
N GLN A 481 -14.72 2.89 -3.49
CA GLN A 481 -15.54 2.03 -2.61
C GLN A 481 -14.73 0.85 -2.07
N THR A 482 -14.11 0.06 -2.93
CA THR A 482 -13.35 -1.10 -2.48
C THR A 482 -11.97 -0.70 -1.97
N GLY A 483 -11.26 0.12 -2.74
CA GLY A 483 -9.89 0.53 -2.43
C GLY A 483 -9.80 1.32 -1.13
N HIS A 484 -10.81 2.16 -0.83
CA HIS A 484 -10.85 2.97 0.38
C HIS A 484 -11.89 2.47 1.41
N PHE A 485 -13.18 2.40 1.09
CA PHE A 485 -14.18 2.11 2.12
C PHE A 485 -14.04 0.67 2.66
N VAL A 486 -13.92 -0.32 1.77
CA VAL A 486 -13.81 -1.73 2.17
C VAL A 486 -12.41 -2.09 2.68
N THR A 487 -11.34 -1.47 2.15
CA THR A 487 -9.96 -1.86 2.48
C THR A 487 -9.29 -0.91 3.50
N VAL A 488 -9.94 0.21 3.85
CA VAL A 488 -9.49 1.14 4.88
C VAL A 488 -10.55 1.35 5.95
N LEU A 489 -11.71 1.90 5.60
CA LEU A 489 -12.69 2.33 6.60
C LEU A 489 -13.30 1.15 7.36
N ARG A 490 -13.51 -0.01 6.71
CA ARG A 490 -13.96 -1.27 7.35
C ARG A 490 -13.08 -1.70 8.53
N PHE A 491 -11.81 -1.29 8.56
CA PHE A 491 -10.87 -1.61 9.63
C PHE A 491 -10.72 -0.48 10.66
N ILE A 492 -11.20 0.73 10.35
CA ILE A 492 -11.19 1.88 11.27
C ILE A 492 -12.50 1.94 12.07
N SER A 493 -13.65 1.72 11.42
CA SER A 493 -14.97 1.79 12.05
C SER A 493 -15.14 0.89 13.28
N PRO A 494 -14.61 -0.34 13.36
CA PRO A 494 -14.71 -1.17 14.57
C PRO A 494 -13.91 -0.60 15.75
N LEU A 495 -12.83 0.13 15.47
CA LEU A 495 -12.03 0.77 16.51
C LEU A 495 -12.76 1.99 17.06
N MET A 496 -13.51 2.70 16.21
CA MET A 496 -14.37 3.79 16.63
C MET A 496 -15.56 3.33 17.47
N VAL A 497 -16.11 2.14 17.23
CA VAL A 497 -17.14 1.53 18.09
C VAL A 497 -16.64 1.41 19.53
N ARG A 498 -15.39 0.95 19.72
CA ARG A 498 -14.77 0.84 21.04
C ARG A 498 -14.48 2.17 21.72
N LEU A 499 -14.48 3.27 20.94
CA LEU A 499 -14.38 4.65 21.43
C LEU A 499 -15.76 5.32 21.59
N GLY A 500 -16.86 4.55 21.50
CA GLY A 500 -18.22 5.05 21.70
C GLY A 500 -18.91 5.61 20.45
N VAL A 501 -18.35 5.42 19.25
CA VAL A 501 -18.98 5.82 17.98
C VAL A 501 -19.41 4.57 17.20
N PRO A 502 -20.70 4.17 17.23
CA PRO A 502 -21.20 3.01 16.50
C PRO A 502 -20.92 3.11 15.00
N GLU A 503 -20.74 1.98 14.30
CA GLU A 503 -20.47 1.98 12.85
C GLU A 503 -21.55 2.72 12.06
N ARG A 504 -22.82 2.57 12.48
CA ARG A 504 -23.93 3.32 11.90
C ARG A 504 -23.65 4.83 11.92
N ARG A 505 -23.24 5.37 13.07
CA ARG A 505 -22.94 6.80 13.21
C ARG A 505 -21.70 7.19 12.40
N PHE A 506 -20.66 6.35 12.40
CA PHE A 506 -19.46 6.55 11.59
C PHE A 506 -19.81 6.75 10.10
N TYR A 507 -20.65 5.88 9.53
CA TYR A 507 -21.05 5.99 8.12
C TYR A 507 -22.09 7.09 7.87
N GLN A 508 -22.91 7.48 8.85
CA GLN A 508 -23.77 8.66 8.76
C GLN A 508 -22.94 9.95 8.61
N LEU A 509 -21.85 10.08 9.36
CA LEU A 509 -20.94 11.23 9.24
C LEU A 509 -20.31 11.29 7.84
N LEU A 510 -19.85 10.15 7.31
CA LEU A 510 -19.33 10.07 5.94
C LEU A 510 -20.40 10.44 4.90
N ALA A 511 -21.62 9.91 5.04
CA ALA A 511 -22.75 10.24 4.17
C ALA A 511 -23.10 11.74 4.20
N ALA A 512 -23.08 12.36 5.38
CA ALA A 512 -23.33 13.78 5.56
C ALA A 512 -22.25 14.63 4.88
N VAL A 513 -20.96 14.29 5.08
CA VAL A 513 -19.83 14.98 4.42
C VAL A 513 -19.95 14.92 2.90
N LEU A 514 -20.26 13.74 2.34
CA LEU A 514 -20.47 13.58 0.90
C LEU A 514 -21.69 14.36 0.41
N SER A 515 -22.79 14.35 1.16
CA SER A 515 -24.01 15.08 0.82
C SER A 515 -23.79 16.59 0.79
N ASP A 516 -23.10 17.14 1.79
CA ASP A 516 -22.77 18.56 1.86
C ASP A 516 -21.80 18.98 0.75
N TYR A 517 -20.85 18.11 0.40
CA TYR A 517 -19.99 18.32 -0.75
C TYR A 517 -20.79 18.37 -2.07
N MET A 518 -21.69 17.40 -2.30
CA MET A 518 -22.51 17.35 -3.51
C MET A 518 -23.46 18.54 -3.62
N LYS A 519 -24.07 18.98 -2.50
CA LYS A 519 -24.92 20.18 -2.45
C LYS A 519 -24.19 21.47 -2.86
N LYS A 520 -22.88 21.56 -2.59
CA LYS A 520 -22.03 22.69 -3.01
C LYS A 520 -21.66 22.66 -4.50
N HIS A 521 -21.92 21.57 -5.20
CA HIS A 521 -21.56 21.37 -6.60
C HIS A 521 -22.78 20.90 -7.44
N PRO A 522 -23.90 21.65 -7.45
CA PRO A 522 -25.12 21.23 -8.15
C PRO A 522 -24.91 21.02 -9.66
N GLN A 523 -23.94 21.71 -10.26
CA GLN A 523 -23.54 21.54 -11.66
C GLN A 523 -22.96 20.16 -12.00
N MET A 524 -22.63 19.33 -11.00
CA MET A 524 -22.10 17.97 -11.17
C MET A 524 -23.14 16.88 -10.89
N SER A 525 -24.43 17.21 -10.83
CA SER A 525 -25.49 16.25 -10.49
C SER A 525 -25.46 14.98 -11.36
N GLU A 526 -25.27 15.12 -12.68
CA GLU A 526 -25.14 13.98 -13.60
C GLU A 526 -23.88 13.15 -13.32
N ARG A 527 -22.77 13.79 -12.96
CA ARG A 527 -21.52 13.10 -12.57
C ARG A 527 -21.71 12.33 -11.26
N PHE A 528 -22.46 12.87 -10.31
CA PHE A 528 -22.80 12.15 -9.07
C PHE A 528 -23.73 10.96 -9.31
N ALA A 529 -24.66 11.07 -10.27
CA ALA A 529 -25.48 9.93 -10.68
C ALA A 529 -24.61 8.83 -11.33
N LEU A 530 -23.68 9.22 -12.20
CA LEU A 530 -22.74 8.31 -12.85
C LEU A 530 -21.84 7.56 -11.84
N PHE A 531 -21.34 8.29 -10.83
CA PHE A 531 -20.43 7.78 -9.80
C PHE A 531 -21.11 7.62 -8.44
N SER A 532 -22.36 7.15 -8.40
CA SER A 532 -23.13 7.12 -7.15
C SER A 532 -22.52 6.21 -6.08
N LEU A 533 -22.15 6.81 -4.95
CA LEU A 533 -21.69 6.12 -3.74
C LEU A 533 -22.84 5.60 -2.87
N PHE A 534 -24.10 5.83 -3.24
CA PHE A 534 -25.30 5.52 -2.44
C PHE A 534 -26.16 4.41 -3.04
N ARG A 535 -25.64 3.64 -4.01
CA ARG A 535 -26.31 2.42 -4.49
C ARG A 535 -26.46 1.41 -3.34
N PRO A 536 -27.54 0.61 -3.30
CA PRO A 536 -27.82 -0.31 -2.17
C PRO A 536 -26.77 -1.42 -2.01
N GLN A 537 -26.13 -1.82 -3.10
CA GLN A 537 -25.13 -2.87 -3.13
C GLN A 537 -23.84 -2.36 -3.77
N ILE A 538 -22.71 -2.94 -3.35
CA ILE A 538 -21.40 -2.73 -3.94
C ILE A 538 -20.74 -4.07 -4.28
N ILE A 539 -19.71 -4.02 -5.12
CA ILE A 539 -18.86 -5.16 -5.39
C ILE A 539 -18.03 -5.51 -4.15
N ARG A 540 -18.08 -6.78 -3.75
CA ARG A 540 -17.11 -7.40 -2.88
C ARG A 540 -15.92 -7.90 -3.70
N VAL A 541 -14.73 -7.43 -3.35
CA VAL A 541 -13.47 -7.85 -4.00
C VAL A 541 -12.84 -8.99 -3.20
N VAL A 542 -12.62 -10.11 -3.90
CA VAL A 542 -12.05 -11.35 -3.39
C VAL A 542 -10.58 -11.43 -3.79
N LEU A 543 -9.68 -11.41 -2.79
CA LEU A 543 -8.23 -11.38 -2.97
C LEU A 543 -7.53 -12.61 -2.41
N ASN A 544 -7.88 -13.08 -1.20
CA ASN A 544 -7.11 -14.16 -0.57
C ASN A 544 -7.27 -15.50 -1.28
N PRO A 545 -8.47 -15.97 -1.67
CA PRO A 545 -8.63 -17.20 -2.44
C PRO A 545 -7.85 -17.15 -3.75
N VAL A 546 -7.91 -16.01 -4.44
CA VAL A 546 -7.14 -15.82 -5.67
C VAL A 546 -5.66 -15.93 -5.36
N LYS A 547 -5.14 -15.21 -4.37
CA LYS A 547 -3.72 -15.29 -4.01
C LYS A 547 -3.29 -16.69 -3.57
N LEU A 548 -4.14 -17.40 -2.84
CA LEU A 548 -3.84 -18.74 -2.33
C LEU A 548 -3.82 -19.79 -3.45
N THR A 549 -4.48 -19.53 -4.57
CA THR A 549 -4.58 -20.46 -5.71
C THR A 549 -3.84 -20.01 -6.97
N TRP A 550 -3.38 -18.76 -7.02
CA TRP A 550 -2.73 -18.18 -8.20
C TRP A 550 -1.37 -18.84 -8.48
N PRO A 551 -1.14 -19.36 -9.70
CA PRO A 551 0.16 -19.90 -10.08
C PRO A 551 1.17 -18.75 -10.29
N ASP A 552 2.04 -18.53 -9.31
CA ASP A 552 3.00 -17.41 -9.28
C ASP A 552 4.14 -17.51 -10.32
N LEU A 553 4.28 -18.65 -11.00
CA LEU A 553 5.45 -18.96 -11.83
C LEU A 553 5.24 -18.77 -13.35
N ASP A 554 4.01 -18.89 -13.87
CA ASP A 554 3.77 -18.98 -15.33
C ASP A 554 2.96 -17.82 -15.93
N GLY A 555 2.37 -16.96 -15.10
CA GLY A 555 1.51 -15.87 -15.56
C GLY A 555 2.29 -14.67 -16.08
N GLY A 556 2.19 -14.37 -17.38
CA GLY A 556 2.63 -13.10 -17.97
C GLY A 556 1.90 -11.85 -17.42
N SER A 557 0.90 -12.03 -16.55
CA SER A 557 0.03 -11.00 -16.01
C SER A 557 0.10 -10.90 -14.48
N ARG A 558 -0.28 -9.74 -13.96
CA ARG A 558 -0.51 -9.52 -12.52
C ARG A 558 -1.81 -10.22 -12.11
N MET A 559 -1.86 -10.69 -10.86
CA MET A 559 -3.07 -11.28 -10.29
C MET A 559 -4.21 -10.26 -10.35
N LEU A 560 -5.36 -10.69 -10.87
CA LEU A 560 -6.60 -9.91 -10.84
C LEU A 560 -7.52 -10.45 -9.75
N PRO A 561 -8.25 -9.59 -9.03
CA PRO A 561 -9.24 -10.05 -8.06
C PRO A 561 -10.42 -10.75 -8.74
N ASN A 562 -11.15 -11.54 -7.95
CA ASN A 562 -12.52 -11.95 -8.27
C ASN A 562 -13.52 -10.98 -7.63
N TYR A 563 -14.75 -10.94 -8.17
CA TYR A 563 -15.79 -10.01 -7.77
C TYR A 563 -17.10 -10.74 -7.44
N LEU A 564 -17.79 -10.30 -6.40
CA LEU A 564 -19.14 -10.74 -6.03
C LEU A 564 -20.02 -9.49 -5.84
N GLU A 565 -21.24 -9.48 -6.35
CA GLU A 565 -22.16 -8.31 -6.31
C GLU A 565 -23.27 -8.48 -5.27
N ASP A 566 -22.91 -8.65 -4.01
CA ASP A 566 -23.84 -9.02 -2.95
C ASP A 566 -23.63 -8.24 -1.63
N LEU A 567 -22.66 -7.32 -1.58
CA LEU A 567 -22.32 -6.60 -0.36
C LEU A 567 -23.22 -5.38 -0.19
N GLN A 568 -23.99 -5.34 0.89
CA GLN A 568 -24.78 -4.17 1.24
C GLN A 568 -23.88 -2.96 1.49
N ASN A 569 -24.29 -1.80 0.96
CA ASN A 569 -23.54 -0.56 1.11
C ASN A 569 -23.89 0.14 2.43
N PRO A 570 -22.96 0.33 3.37
CA PRO A 570 -23.20 1.06 4.60
C PRO A 570 -23.72 2.48 4.38
N LEU A 571 -23.26 3.19 3.35
CA LEU A 571 -23.76 4.55 3.05
C LEU A 571 -25.25 4.54 2.69
N TRP A 572 -25.72 3.50 2.00
CA TRP A 572 -27.14 3.32 1.72
C TRP A 572 -27.89 2.89 2.99
N LEU A 573 -27.41 1.88 3.72
CA LEU A 573 -28.07 1.37 4.93
C LEU A 573 -28.34 2.47 5.97
N VAL A 574 -27.39 3.39 6.16
CA VAL A 574 -27.52 4.45 7.17
C VAL A 574 -28.36 5.66 6.72
N THR A 575 -28.74 5.74 5.44
CA THR A 575 -29.54 6.83 4.89
C THR A 575 -31.03 6.48 4.73
N GLN A 576 -31.38 5.20 4.67
CA GLN A 576 -32.77 4.76 4.46
C GLN A 576 -33.71 4.98 5.67
N GLU A 577 -33.21 4.98 6.90
CA GLU A 577 -34.08 5.10 8.10
C GLU A 577 -34.41 6.56 8.49
N TYR A 578 -34.13 7.54 7.64
CA TYR A 578 -34.67 8.90 7.79
C TYR A 578 -36.03 9.10 7.07
N GLU A 579 -36.50 8.10 6.32
CA GLU A 579 -37.79 8.12 5.61
C GLU A 579 -38.89 7.26 6.26
N SER A 580 -38.64 6.71 7.46
CA SER A 580 -39.62 5.90 8.24
C SER A 580 -40.12 6.60 9.50
#